data_AF-C6LBI1-F1
#
_entry.id   AF-C6LBI1-F1
#
_cell.length_a   1.000
_cell.length_b   1.000
_cell.length_c   1.000
_cell.angle_alpha   90.00
_cell.angle_beta   90.00
_cell.angle_gamma   90.00
#
_symmetry.space_group_name_H-M   'P 1'
#
loop_
_entity.id
_entity.type
_entity.pdbx_description
1 polymer ?
#
loop_
_entity_poly.entity_id
_entity_poly.type
_entity_poly.pdbx_seq_one_letter_code
_entity_poly.pdbx_strand_id
1 'polypeptide(L)'
;MADLFEVSIDALIGYQFRNNDRQNVIARLKQYLHDRSSEDVYADIEKSLQRYPNCFEMAYYSARIYRVRGLCQNKPEYSRRALALYQRACMMIGQNTDPEVSEISVRNEMADIYLTLGEYDKCLEILKQYNPCRLNHPLIGQTLASACDDPKGALPYLSMALLDLTRTHMSIVTGYLNVYCKTGNYQDALLLVDWALAFYPGLRVPGKRSYMDKSEAILWAVRAEVLLSLNKKEDAINSLRQAKKIALLFDEAPSYDASNIRFFSCGTPATAFDDLGETAIIGIDNLILKHEKNELSDLWRRVKDESQTQICQ
;
A
#
# COMPACT_ATOMS: atom_id res chain seq x y z
N MET A 1 -23.70 57.08 25.44
CA MET A 1 -24.24 55.76 25.05
C MET A 1 -23.37 55.04 23.99
N ALA A 2 -22.09 55.40 23.84
CA ALA A 2 -21.11 54.65 23.05
C ALA A 2 -19.96 54.04 23.90
N ASP A 3 -19.95 54.30 25.22
CA ASP A 3 -19.02 53.68 26.19
C ASP A 3 -19.60 52.46 26.92
N LEU A 4 -20.80 51.99 26.55
CA LEU A 4 -21.47 50.86 27.24
C LEU A 4 -21.30 49.51 26.52
N PHE A 5 -20.74 49.52 25.31
CA PHE A 5 -20.46 48.30 24.56
C PHE A 5 -19.08 48.45 23.94
N GLU A 6 -18.06 47.92 24.62
CA GLU A 6 -16.69 47.72 24.10
C GLU A 6 -16.70 46.73 22.93
N VAL A 7 -17.40 47.08 21.86
CA VAL A 7 -17.56 46.26 20.68
C VAL A 7 -16.85 47.02 19.58
N SER A 8 -15.63 46.59 19.29
CA SER A 8 -14.88 47.13 18.16
C SER A 8 -15.71 47.04 16.88
N ILE A 9 -15.50 47.98 15.97
CA ILE A 9 -16.17 48.04 14.65
C ILE A 9 -16.04 46.70 13.89
N ASP A 10 -15.03 45.88 14.20
CA ASP A 10 -14.81 44.55 13.62
C ASP A 10 -15.94 43.54 13.92
N ALA A 11 -16.63 43.67 15.05
CA ALA A 11 -17.76 42.80 15.39
C ALA A 11 -19.05 43.15 14.64
N LEU A 12 -19.16 44.38 14.09
CA LEU A 12 -20.32 44.84 13.33
C LEU A 12 -20.33 44.35 11.87
N ILE A 13 -19.21 43.81 11.38
CA ILE A 13 -19.07 43.32 9.99
C ILE A 13 -19.00 41.78 9.94
N GLY A 14 -19.10 41.08 11.08
CA GLY A 14 -18.96 39.62 11.12
C GLY A 14 -17.58 39.11 10.67
N TYR A 15 -16.59 39.99 10.57
CA TYR A 15 -15.25 39.66 10.11
C TYR A 15 -14.46 39.09 11.30
N GLN A 16 -14.47 37.77 11.47
CA GLN A 16 -13.54 37.13 12.40
C GLN A 16 -12.11 37.50 11.99
N PHE A 17 -11.36 38.13 12.91
CA PHE A 17 -9.96 38.48 12.71
C PHE A 17 -9.14 37.21 12.43
N ARG A 18 -8.91 36.91 11.15
CA ARG A 18 -8.13 35.74 10.73
C ARG A 18 -6.65 36.04 10.91
N ASN A 19 -5.98 35.26 11.77
CA ASN A 19 -4.53 35.31 11.88
C ASN A 19 -3.91 34.85 10.54
N ASN A 20 -3.29 35.79 9.82
CA ASN A 20 -2.76 35.58 8.47
C ASN A 20 -1.24 35.35 8.46
N ASP A 21 -0.66 34.96 9.59
CA ASP A 21 0.69 34.44 9.62
C ASP A 21 0.82 33.20 8.70
N ARG A 22 1.99 33.05 8.09
CA ARG A 22 2.26 32.01 7.09
C ARG A 22 1.93 30.61 7.60
N GLN A 23 2.29 30.29 8.85
CA GLN A 23 2.04 28.96 9.42
C GLN A 23 0.55 28.69 9.63
N ASN A 24 -0.21 29.70 10.08
CA ASN A 24 -1.65 29.59 10.28
C ASN A 24 -2.41 29.41 8.97
N VAL A 25 -1.98 30.10 7.90
CA VAL A 25 -2.55 29.91 6.57
C VAL A 25 -2.26 28.49 6.05
N ILE A 26 -1.04 27.98 6.22
CA ILE A 26 -0.71 26.60 5.83
C ILE A 26 -1.55 25.58 6.61
N ALA A 27 -1.68 25.76 7.92
CA ALA A 27 -2.51 24.89 8.76
C ALA A 27 -3.97 24.87 8.27
N ARG A 28 -4.51 26.04 7.90
CA ARG A 28 -5.85 26.16 7.33
C ARG A 28 -5.99 25.46 5.97
N LEU A 29 -5.00 25.60 5.07
CA LEU A 29 -4.99 24.86 3.80
C LEU A 29 -4.99 23.35 4.02
N LYS A 30 -4.22 22.85 5.00
CA LYS A 30 -4.23 21.43 5.38
C LYS A 30 -5.63 21.00 5.86
N GLN A 31 -6.31 21.82 6.64
CA GLN A 31 -7.69 21.54 7.09
C GLN A 31 -8.69 21.47 5.93
N TYR A 32 -8.56 22.33 4.92
CA TYR A 32 -9.44 22.29 3.73
C TYR A 32 -9.33 21.01 2.92
N LEU A 33 -8.24 20.26 3.03
CA LEU A 33 -8.14 18.93 2.40
C LEU A 33 -9.04 17.90 3.09
N HIS A 34 -9.32 18.08 4.38
CA HIS A 34 -10.21 17.22 5.15
C HIS A 34 -11.67 17.68 5.06
N ASP A 35 -11.93 18.99 5.04
CA ASP A 35 -13.27 19.56 4.96
C ASP A 35 -13.68 19.89 3.51
N ARG A 36 -14.46 18.98 2.90
CA ARG A 36 -14.97 19.11 1.53
C ARG A 36 -16.18 20.05 1.40
N SER A 37 -16.65 20.69 2.47
CA SER A 37 -17.90 21.47 2.46
C SER A 37 -17.73 22.98 2.31
N SER A 38 -16.52 23.52 2.50
CA SER A 38 -16.32 24.97 2.50
C SER A 38 -16.44 25.57 1.07
N GLU A 39 -17.36 26.53 0.89
CA GLU A 39 -17.69 27.15 -0.41
C GLU A 39 -16.73 28.30 -0.81
N ASP A 40 -16.02 28.91 0.14
CA ASP A 40 -15.15 30.10 -0.08
C ASP A 40 -13.64 29.80 -0.12
N VAL A 41 -13.26 28.53 -0.26
CA VAL A 41 -11.85 28.09 -0.16
C VAL A 41 -10.96 28.72 -1.22
N TYR A 42 -11.45 28.94 -2.43
CA TYR A 42 -10.63 29.42 -3.55
C TYR A 42 -10.23 30.88 -3.44
N ALA A 43 -11.12 31.75 -2.94
CA ALA A 43 -10.79 33.15 -2.74
C ALA A 43 -9.68 33.30 -1.69
N ASP A 44 -9.72 32.48 -0.63
CA ASP A 44 -8.68 32.45 0.40
C ASP A 44 -7.36 31.87 -0.13
N ILE A 45 -7.42 30.80 -0.93
CA ILE A 45 -6.25 30.23 -1.61
C ILE A 45 -5.58 31.27 -2.51
N GLU A 46 -6.33 31.92 -3.38
CA GLU A 46 -5.78 32.88 -4.35
C GLU A 46 -5.16 34.09 -3.64
N LYS A 47 -5.81 34.62 -2.59
CA LYS A 47 -5.22 35.66 -1.72
C LYS A 47 -3.92 35.18 -1.06
N SER A 48 -3.90 33.94 -0.58
CA SER A 48 -2.72 33.35 0.07
C SER A 48 -1.56 33.16 -0.91
N LEU A 49 -1.84 32.73 -2.14
CA LEU A 49 -0.87 32.57 -3.21
C LEU A 49 -0.29 33.92 -3.67
N GLN A 50 -1.11 34.98 -3.70
CA GLN A 50 -0.65 36.34 -3.99
C GLN A 50 0.27 36.89 -2.89
N ARG A 51 -0.07 36.64 -1.62
CA ARG A 51 0.71 37.08 -0.46
C ARG A 51 2.03 36.32 -0.32
N TYR A 52 2.04 35.02 -0.65
CA TYR A 52 3.20 34.14 -0.52
C TYR A 52 3.55 33.43 -1.86
N PRO A 53 3.97 34.17 -2.89
CA PRO A 53 4.17 33.66 -4.26
C PRO A 53 5.41 32.78 -4.44
N ASN A 54 6.29 32.67 -3.44
CA ASN A 54 7.51 31.85 -3.52
C ASN A 54 7.59 30.82 -2.39
N CYS A 55 6.43 30.36 -1.89
CA CYS A 55 6.35 29.35 -0.84
C CYS A 55 5.88 28.00 -1.41
N PHE A 56 6.71 26.97 -1.23
CA PHE A 56 6.39 25.58 -1.61
C PHE A 56 5.09 25.08 -1.02
N GLU A 57 4.94 25.11 0.31
CA GLU A 57 3.75 24.57 1.00
C GLU A 57 2.46 25.24 0.51
N MET A 58 2.49 26.55 0.26
CA MET A 58 1.35 27.28 -0.29
C MET A 58 0.96 26.76 -1.68
N ALA A 59 1.93 26.62 -2.59
CA ALA A 59 1.67 26.09 -3.93
C ALA A 59 1.18 24.63 -3.87
N TYR A 60 1.84 23.80 -3.07
CA TYR A 60 1.56 22.37 -2.96
C TYR A 60 0.17 22.08 -2.36
N TYR A 61 -0.16 22.64 -1.19
CA TYR A 61 -1.48 22.38 -0.58
C TYR A 61 -2.62 23.02 -1.37
N SER A 62 -2.38 24.18 -2.00
CA SER A 62 -3.36 24.77 -2.92
C SER A 62 -3.61 23.87 -4.13
N ALA A 63 -2.55 23.31 -4.73
CA ALA A 63 -2.67 22.37 -5.84
C ALA A 63 -3.49 21.13 -5.45
N ARG A 64 -3.23 20.55 -4.27
CA ARG A 64 -4.00 19.41 -3.74
C ARG A 64 -5.49 19.72 -3.60
N ILE A 65 -5.83 20.91 -3.09
CA ILE A 65 -7.24 21.32 -2.93
C ILE A 65 -7.91 21.45 -4.31
N TYR A 66 -7.26 22.15 -5.25
CA TYR A 66 -7.76 22.29 -6.62
C TYR A 66 -7.91 20.93 -7.31
N ARG A 67 -6.95 19.99 -7.12
CA ARG A 67 -7.02 18.64 -7.67
C ARG A 67 -8.24 17.88 -7.14
N VAL A 68 -8.39 17.80 -5.82
CA VAL A 68 -9.49 17.05 -5.18
C VAL A 68 -10.84 17.58 -5.66
N ARG A 69 -10.98 18.90 -5.75
CA ARG A 69 -12.23 19.52 -6.19
C ARG A 69 -12.46 19.42 -7.70
N GLY A 70 -11.40 19.52 -8.50
CA GLY A 70 -11.47 19.28 -9.95
C GLY A 70 -11.97 17.87 -10.25
N LEU A 71 -11.49 16.89 -9.50
CA LEU A 71 -11.96 15.51 -9.56
C LEU A 71 -13.41 15.37 -9.08
N CYS A 72 -13.73 15.80 -7.86
CA CYS A 72 -15.07 15.59 -7.27
C CYS A 72 -16.19 16.38 -7.95
N GLN A 73 -15.90 17.57 -8.50
CA GLN A 73 -16.90 18.41 -9.18
C GLN A 73 -16.87 18.27 -10.70
N ASN A 74 -16.00 17.40 -11.24
CA ASN A 74 -15.77 17.24 -12.67
C ASN A 74 -15.50 18.58 -13.39
N LYS A 75 -14.64 19.42 -12.79
CA LYS A 75 -14.29 20.75 -13.30
C LYS A 75 -12.87 20.75 -13.85
N PRO A 76 -12.67 20.66 -15.18
CA PRO A 76 -11.33 20.59 -15.77
C PRO A 76 -10.51 21.85 -15.48
N GLU A 77 -11.16 23.01 -15.33
CA GLU A 77 -10.52 24.30 -14.95
C GLU A 77 -9.69 24.16 -13.67
N TYR A 78 -10.24 23.49 -12.66
CA TYR A 78 -9.59 23.30 -11.36
C TYR A 78 -8.43 22.31 -11.47
N SER A 79 -8.60 21.24 -12.26
CA SER A 79 -7.52 20.30 -12.57
C SER A 79 -6.36 21.01 -13.29
N ARG A 80 -6.65 21.90 -14.25
CA ARG A 80 -5.62 22.73 -14.92
C ARG A 80 -4.93 23.70 -13.95
N ARG A 81 -5.69 24.33 -13.05
CA ARG A 81 -5.13 25.20 -12.00
C ARG A 81 -4.21 24.43 -11.06
N ALA A 82 -4.63 23.22 -10.65
CA ALA A 82 -3.80 22.33 -9.84
C ALA A 82 -2.49 21.96 -10.55
N LEU A 83 -2.55 21.64 -11.85
CA LEU A 83 -1.36 21.33 -12.64
C LEU A 83 -0.35 22.48 -12.64
N ALA A 84 -0.81 23.71 -12.88
CA ALA A 84 0.06 24.89 -12.87
C ALA A 84 0.71 25.14 -11.50
N LEU A 85 -0.06 24.90 -10.42
CA LEU A 85 0.45 25.03 -9.05
C LEU A 85 1.45 23.91 -8.69
N TYR A 86 1.22 22.67 -9.13
CA TYR A 86 2.18 21.59 -8.95
C TYR A 86 3.47 21.80 -9.74
N GLN A 87 3.40 22.31 -10.97
CA GLN A 87 4.59 22.70 -11.72
C GLN A 87 5.44 23.72 -10.96
N ARG A 88 4.79 24.74 -10.38
CA ARG A 88 5.45 25.73 -9.52
C ARG A 88 5.99 25.08 -8.23
N ALA A 89 5.25 24.17 -7.61
CA ALA A 89 5.72 23.43 -6.43
C ALA A 89 6.98 22.60 -6.74
N CYS A 90 7.04 21.90 -7.89
CA CYS A 90 8.22 21.17 -8.33
C CYS A 90 9.46 22.08 -8.44
N MET A 91 9.32 23.30 -8.98
CA MET A 91 10.43 24.26 -9.05
C MET A 91 10.96 24.69 -7.67
N MET A 92 10.12 24.58 -6.63
CA MET A 92 10.44 24.96 -5.26
C MET A 92 10.61 23.76 -4.33
N ILE A 93 10.76 22.53 -4.87
CA ILE A 93 10.81 21.31 -4.06
C ILE A 93 11.96 21.32 -3.04
N GLY A 94 13.05 22.05 -3.31
CA GLY A 94 14.16 22.23 -2.37
C GLY A 94 13.81 23.00 -1.09
N GLN A 95 12.64 23.66 -1.03
CA GLN A 95 12.12 24.27 0.20
C GLN A 95 11.33 23.28 1.07
N ASN A 96 11.01 22.10 0.54
CA ASN A 96 10.19 21.13 1.25
C ASN A 96 10.93 20.58 2.48
N THR A 97 10.21 20.51 3.60
CA THR A 97 10.69 19.94 4.86
C THR A 97 9.93 18.67 5.26
N ASP A 98 8.88 18.30 4.53
CA ASP A 98 8.09 17.09 4.78
C ASP A 98 8.77 15.88 4.11
N PRO A 99 9.31 14.91 4.87
CA PRO A 99 10.01 13.77 4.31
C PRO A 99 9.12 12.85 3.47
N GLU A 100 7.79 12.91 3.64
CA GLU A 100 6.83 12.13 2.86
C GLU A 100 6.53 12.74 1.49
N VAL A 101 6.97 13.98 1.25
CA VAL A 101 6.77 14.68 -0.03
C VAL A 101 8.10 14.71 -0.80
N SER A 102 8.09 14.12 -2.00
CA SER A 102 9.24 14.09 -2.89
C SER A 102 8.89 14.70 -4.24
N GLU A 103 9.87 14.97 -5.10
CA GLU A 103 9.55 15.36 -6.49
C GLU A 103 8.69 14.28 -7.17
N ILE A 104 8.98 13.00 -6.94
CA ILE A 104 8.23 11.88 -7.50
C ILE A 104 6.76 11.93 -7.06
N SER A 105 6.48 12.19 -5.78
CA SER A 105 5.09 12.26 -5.31
C SER A 105 4.34 13.43 -5.96
N VAL A 106 4.98 14.60 -6.13
CA VAL A 106 4.37 15.75 -6.82
C VAL A 106 4.16 15.46 -8.32
N ARG A 107 5.09 14.76 -8.97
CA ARG A 107 4.97 14.35 -10.38
C ARG A 107 3.84 13.34 -10.58
N ASN A 108 3.69 12.38 -9.67
CA ASN A 108 2.58 11.43 -9.68
C ASN A 108 1.23 12.15 -9.53
N GLU A 109 1.17 13.19 -8.68
CA GLU A 109 -0.02 14.03 -8.55
C GLU A 109 -0.38 14.75 -9.87
N MET A 110 0.62 15.19 -10.64
CA MET A 110 0.40 15.76 -11.97
C MET A 110 -0.05 14.70 -12.98
N ALA A 111 0.50 13.49 -12.92
CA ALA A 111 0.10 12.39 -13.79
C ALA A 111 -1.37 11.98 -13.60
N ASP A 112 -1.83 11.92 -12.34
CA ASP A 112 -3.24 11.66 -12.01
C ASP A 112 -4.18 12.75 -12.58
N ILE A 113 -3.73 14.01 -12.57
CA ILE A 113 -4.48 15.12 -13.18
C ILE A 113 -4.57 14.92 -14.70
N TYR A 114 -3.47 14.58 -15.37
CA TYR A 114 -3.49 14.31 -16.81
C TYR A 114 -4.40 13.13 -17.14
N LEU A 115 -4.38 12.07 -16.32
CA LEU A 115 -5.30 10.94 -16.45
C LEU A 115 -6.77 11.40 -16.37
N THR A 116 -7.10 12.24 -15.38
CA THR A 116 -8.46 12.78 -15.19
C THR A 116 -8.90 13.68 -16.34
N LEU A 117 -7.96 14.40 -16.96
CA LEU A 117 -8.20 15.28 -18.10
C LEU A 117 -8.25 14.54 -19.45
N GLY A 118 -7.99 13.23 -19.48
CA GLY A 118 -7.91 12.45 -20.71
C GLY A 118 -6.60 12.63 -21.50
N GLU A 119 -5.59 13.26 -20.92
CA GLU A 119 -4.27 13.49 -21.55
C GLU A 119 -3.32 12.33 -21.26
N TYR A 120 -3.68 11.14 -21.75
CA TYR A 120 -3.02 9.88 -21.38
C TYR A 120 -1.55 9.80 -21.78
N ASP A 121 -1.16 10.37 -22.93
CA ASP A 121 0.24 10.38 -23.37
C ASP A 121 1.15 11.09 -22.37
N LYS A 122 0.75 12.27 -21.88
CA LYS A 122 1.49 13.03 -20.87
C LYS A 122 1.48 12.34 -19.51
N CYS A 123 0.37 11.71 -19.15
CA CYS A 123 0.28 10.88 -17.95
C CYS A 123 1.33 9.77 -18.00
N LEU A 124 1.35 8.99 -19.08
CA LEU A 124 2.28 7.87 -19.26
C LEU A 124 3.74 8.33 -19.36
N GLU A 125 4.02 9.46 -20.01
CA GLU A 125 5.36 10.06 -20.07
C GLU A 125 5.89 10.32 -18.66
N ILE A 126 5.11 11.02 -17.83
CA ILE A 126 5.51 11.31 -16.44
C ILE A 126 5.65 10.03 -15.63
N LEU A 127 4.65 9.14 -15.69
CA LEU A 127 4.67 7.93 -14.88
C LEU A 127 5.87 7.06 -15.21
N LYS A 128 6.24 6.92 -16.50
CA LYS A 128 7.41 6.16 -16.95
C LYS A 128 8.73 6.85 -16.59
N GLN A 129 8.81 8.17 -16.74
CA GLN A 129 10.01 8.95 -16.42
C GLN A 129 10.32 8.93 -14.91
N TYR A 130 9.29 9.02 -14.07
CA TYR A 130 9.42 9.09 -12.60
C TYR A 130 9.04 7.77 -11.93
N ASN A 131 9.63 6.66 -12.40
CA ASN A 131 9.30 5.30 -11.96
C ASN A 131 10.45 4.56 -11.23
N PRO A 132 11.12 5.16 -10.22
CA PRO A 132 12.15 4.42 -9.50
C PRO A 132 11.53 3.22 -8.80
N CYS A 133 12.28 2.12 -8.74
CA CYS A 133 11.84 0.87 -8.09
C CYS A 133 10.45 0.39 -8.52
N ARG A 134 10.00 0.73 -9.74
CA ARG A 134 8.70 0.32 -10.31
C ARG A 134 7.46 0.85 -9.58
N LEU A 135 7.59 1.92 -8.79
CA LEU A 135 6.49 2.50 -8.01
C LEU A 135 5.22 2.78 -8.83
N ASN A 136 5.38 3.19 -10.10
CA ASN A 136 4.29 3.57 -10.98
C ASN A 136 3.80 2.43 -11.89
N HIS A 137 4.36 1.21 -11.79
CA HIS A 137 3.94 0.07 -12.61
C HIS A 137 2.44 -0.24 -12.56
N PRO A 138 1.77 -0.25 -11.39
CA PRO A 138 0.33 -0.52 -11.33
C PRO A 138 -0.46 0.48 -12.17
N LEU A 139 -0.16 1.77 -12.03
CA LEU A 139 -0.89 2.84 -12.70
C LEU A 139 -0.56 2.90 -14.21
N ILE A 140 0.70 2.72 -14.60
CA ILE A 140 1.09 2.60 -16.02
C ILE A 140 0.32 1.45 -16.68
N GLY A 141 0.33 0.27 -16.05
CA GLY A 141 -0.37 -0.89 -16.56
C GLY A 141 -1.88 -0.68 -16.66
N GLN A 142 -2.49 -0.07 -15.64
CA GLN A 142 -3.91 0.28 -15.66
C GLN A 142 -4.26 1.26 -16.78
N THR A 143 -3.50 2.35 -16.93
CA THR A 143 -3.74 3.38 -17.96
C THR A 143 -3.58 2.81 -19.37
N LEU A 144 -2.56 1.97 -19.60
CA LEU A 144 -2.38 1.29 -20.89
C LEU A 144 -3.56 0.36 -21.21
N ALA A 145 -4.01 -0.44 -20.24
CA ALA A 145 -5.09 -1.40 -20.44
C ALA A 145 -6.48 -0.76 -20.58
N SER A 146 -6.72 0.39 -19.94
CA SER A 146 -8.04 1.02 -19.90
C SER A 146 -8.19 2.17 -20.89
N ALA A 147 -7.27 3.12 -20.88
CA ALA A 147 -7.41 4.39 -21.60
C ALA A 147 -6.73 4.37 -22.98
N CYS A 148 -5.68 3.55 -23.15
CA CYS A 148 -4.89 3.49 -24.38
C CYS A 148 -5.20 2.25 -25.24
N ASP A 149 -6.06 1.34 -24.77
CA ASP A 149 -6.38 0.07 -25.43
C ASP A 149 -5.13 -0.75 -25.83
N ASP A 150 -4.09 -0.71 -24.99
CA ASP A 150 -2.84 -1.47 -25.17
C ASP A 150 -2.68 -2.55 -24.08
N PRO A 151 -3.46 -3.64 -24.15
CA PRO A 151 -3.38 -4.73 -23.18
C PRO A 151 -2.03 -5.45 -23.23
N LYS A 152 -1.36 -5.50 -24.40
CA LYS A 152 -0.06 -6.17 -24.54
C LYS A 152 1.03 -5.39 -23.82
N GLY A 153 1.06 -4.07 -23.98
CA GLY A 153 2.00 -3.20 -23.27
C GLY A 153 1.73 -3.11 -21.77
N ALA A 154 0.46 -3.25 -21.34
CA ALA A 154 0.09 -3.24 -19.92
C ALA A 154 0.61 -4.47 -19.14
N LEU A 155 0.61 -5.65 -19.76
CA LEU A 155 0.88 -6.92 -19.06
C LEU A 155 2.23 -6.97 -18.32
N PRO A 156 3.38 -6.55 -18.90
CA PRO A 156 4.65 -6.54 -18.18
C PRO A 156 4.63 -5.63 -16.94
N TYR A 157 3.99 -4.47 -17.02
CA TYR A 157 3.88 -3.55 -15.88
C TYR A 157 3.03 -4.15 -14.76
N LEU A 158 1.83 -4.66 -15.08
CA LEU A 158 0.93 -5.28 -14.11
C LEU A 158 1.52 -6.55 -13.49
N SER A 159 2.25 -7.36 -14.28
CA SER A 159 2.89 -8.58 -13.81
C SER A 159 3.97 -8.28 -12.76
N MET A 160 4.82 -7.29 -13.01
CA MET A 160 5.86 -6.89 -12.05
C MET A 160 5.25 -6.20 -10.82
N ALA A 161 4.22 -5.37 -11.01
CA ALA A 161 3.48 -4.78 -9.91
C ALA A 161 2.84 -5.84 -8.99
N LEU A 162 2.33 -6.93 -9.55
CA LEU A 162 1.80 -8.05 -8.77
C LEU A 162 2.88 -8.68 -7.90
N LEU A 163 4.09 -8.91 -8.43
CA LEU A 163 5.20 -9.44 -7.63
C LEU A 163 5.59 -8.47 -6.50
N ASP A 164 5.69 -7.17 -6.80
CA ASP A 164 5.99 -6.15 -5.79
C ASP A 164 4.89 -6.08 -4.70
N LEU A 165 3.62 -6.26 -5.09
CA LEU A 165 2.49 -6.39 -4.17
C LEU A 165 2.64 -7.62 -3.28
N THR A 166 2.94 -8.80 -3.84
CA THR A 166 3.11 -10.03 -3.03
C THR A 166 4.23 -9.89 -2.00
N ARG A 167 5.36 -9.29 -2.38
CA ARG A 167 6.46 -8.99 -1.46
C ARG A 167 6.02 -8.03 -0.36
N THR A 168 5.43 -6.89 -0.74
CA THR A 168 5.00 -5.85 0.21
C THR A 168 3.95 -6.39 1.18
N HIS A 169 2.98 -7.14 0.66
CA HIS A 169 1.95 -7.81 1.44
C HIS A 169 2.56 -8.77 2.47
N MET A 170 3.53 -9.60 2.06
CA MET A 170 4.24 -10.48 3.00
C MET A 170 4.95 -9.69 4.11
N SER A 171 5.66 -8.61 3.76
CA SER A 171 6.32 -7.76 4.75
C SER A 171 5.34 -7.11 5.73
N ILE A 172 4.18 -6.66 5.26
CA ILE A 172 3.11 -6.10 6.12
C ILE A 172 2.58 -7.17 7.06
N VAL A 173 2.25 -8.36 6.55
CA VAL A 173 1.74 -9.48 7.35
C VAL A 173 2.75 -9.86 8.43
N THR A 174 4.02 -10.10 8.07
CA THR A 174 5.08 -10.42 9.04
C THR A 174 5.30 -9.29 10.05
N GLY A 175 5.27 -8.04 9.61
CA GLY A 175 5.42 -6.86 10.47
C GLY A 175 4.34 -6.78 11.54
N TYR A 176 3.06 -6.86 11.14
CA TYR A 176 1.95 -6.84 12.09
C TYR A 176 1.89 -8.09 12.96
N LEU A 177 2.25 -9.28 12.45
CA LEU A 177 2.35 -10.49 13.27
C LEU A 177 3.35 -10.30 14.41
N ASN A 178 4.53 -9.75 14.10
CA ASN A 178 5.52 -9.42 15.13
C ASN A 178 4.96 -8.44 16.18
N VAL A 179 4.17 -7.44 15.77
CA VAL A 179 3.53 -6.49 16.69
C VAL A 179 2.49 -7.19 17.56
N TYR A 180 1.59 -7.97 16.97
CA TYR A 180 0.51 -8.62 17.69
C TYR A 180 0.99 -9.72 18.64
N CYS A 181 1.96 -10.54 18.20
CA CYS A 181 2.54 -11.57 19.07
C CYS A 181 3.30 -10.95 20.25
N LYS A 182 4.04 -9.84 20.05
CA LYS A 182 4.76 -9.15 21.14
C LYS A 182 3.84 -8.41 22.10
N THR A 183 2.70 -7.92 21.62
CA THR A 183 1.69 -7.25 22.46
C THR A 183 0.67 -8.22 23.07
N GLY A 184 0.75 -9.52 22.74
CA GLY A 184 -0.16 -10.56 23.21
C GLY A 184 -1.55 -10.52 22.58
N ASN A 185 -1.75 -9.72 21.52
CA ASN A 185 -3.02 -9.63 20.80
C ASN A 185 -3.14 -10.74 19.75
N TYR A 186 -3.24 -11.99 20.22
CA TYR A 186 -3.28 -13.16 19.35
C TYR A 186 -4.59 -13.28 18.54
N GLN A 187 -5.66 -12.61 18.96
CA GLN A 187 -6.92 -12.62 18.22
C GLN A 187 -6.79 -11.85 16.90
N ASP A 188 -6.22 -10.65 16.92
CA ASP A 188 -5.95 -9.89 15.69
C ASP A 188 -4.84 -10.54 14.85
N ALA A 189 -3.85 -11.17 15.50
CA ALA A 189 -2.83 -11.95 14.81
C ALA A 189 -3.48 -13.07 13.98
N LEU A 190 -4.44 -13.81 14.56
CA LEU A 190 -5.13 -14.90 13.86
C LEU A 190 -5.91 -14.39 12.65
N LEU A 191 -6.67 -13.30 12.81
CA LEU A 191 -7.42 -12.67 11.71
C LEU A 191 -6.49 -12.23 10.57
N LEU A 192 -5.33 -11.68 10.91
CA LEU A 192 -4.32 -11.26 9.94
C LEU A 192 -3.71 -12.45 9.18
N VAL A 193 -3.36 -13.54 9.87
CA VAL A 193 -2.87 -14.76 9.20
C VAL A 193 -3.94 -15.34 8.28
N ASP A 194 -5.19 -15.38 8.72
CA ASP A 194 -6.30 -15.89 7.90
C ASP A 194 -6.51 -15.04 6.64
N TRP A 195 -6.40 -13.70 6.73
CA TRP A 195 -6.41 -12.82 5.56
C TRP A 195 -5.25 -13.12 4.60
N ALA A 196 -4.05 -13.33 5.13
CA ALA A 196 -2.89 -13.67 4.32
C ALA A 196 -3.07 -15.02 3.61
N LEU A 197 -3.59 -16.03 4.32
CA LEU A 197 -3.88 -17.36 3.77
C LEU A 197 -5.01 -17.36 2.73
N ALA A 198 -5.92 -16.38 2.76
CA ALA A 198 -6.92 -16.20 1.70
C ALA A 198 -6.32 -15.60 0.41
N PHE A 199 -5.22 -14.86 0.51
CA PHE A 199 -4.60 -14.17 -0.62
C PHE A 199 -3.77 -15.10 -1.52
N TYR A 200 -2.83 -15.86 -0.96
CA TYR A 200 -1.85 -16.64 -1.75
C TYR A 200 -2.45 -17.76 -2.62
N PRO A 201 -3.47 -18.54 -2.18
CA PRO A 201 -4.11 -19.54 -3.03
C PRO A 201 -4.73 -18.95 -4.31
N GLY A 202 -5.16 -17.69 -4.27
CA GLY A 202 -5.69 -16.97 -5.43
C GLY A 202 -4.68 -16.78 -6.56
N LEU A 203 -3.38 -16.86 -6.24
CA LEU A 203 -2.27 -16.70 -7.19
C LEU A 203 -1.73 -18.03 -7.72
N ARG A 204 -2.34 -19.16 -7.37
CA ARG A 204 -1.91 -20.48 -7.84
C ARG A 204 -2.43 -20.78 -9.24
N VAL A 205 -1.57 -21.32 -10.10
CA VAL A 205 -1.99 -21.98 -11.35
C VAL A 205 -2.32 -23.45 -11.04
N PRO A 206 -3.54 -23.94 -11.36
CA PRO A 206 -3.90 -25.34 -11.12
C PRO A 206 -2.88 -26.32 -11.72
N GLY A 207 -2.46 -27.30 -10.92
CA GLY A 207 -1.50 -28.34 -11.33
C GLY A 207 -0.04 -27.89 -11.39
N LYS A 208 0.28 -26.61 -11.14
CA LYS A 208 1.66 -26.13 -11.08
C LYS A 208 2.07 -25.78 -9.65
N ARG A 209 3.36 -25.95 -9.36
CA ARG A 209 3.99 -25.49 -8.13
C ARG A 209 4.56 -24.10 -8.33
N SER A 210 4.50 -23.30 -7.28
CA SER A 210 5.10 -21.96 -7.29
C SER A 210 5.69 -21.66 -5.93
N TYR A 211 6.58 -20.67 -5.90
CA TYR A 211 7.16 -20.16 -4.66
C TYR A 211 6.10 -19.70 -3.61
N MET A 212 4.88 -19.38 -4.06
CA MET A 212 3.77 -19.04 -3.17
C MET A 212 3.37 -20.21 -2.26
N ASP A 213 3.59 -21.46 -2.69
CA ASP A 213 3.30 -22.65 -1.88
C ASP A 213 4.23 -22.70 -0.65
N LYS A 214 5.52 -22.38 -0.82
CA LYS A 214 6.48 -22.28 0.30
C LYS A 214 6.07 -21.20 1.30
N SER A 215 5.66 -20.04 0.79
CA SER A 215 5.16 -18.93 1.59
C SER A 215 3.88 -19.28 2.36
N GLU A 216 2.94 -19.98 1.71
CA GLU A 216 1.70 -20.45 2.31
C GLU A 216 1.97 -21.48 3.43
N ALA A 217 2.88 -22.42 3.20
CA ALA A 217 3.24 -23.43 4.20
C ALA A 217 3.77 -22.80 5.50
N ILE A 218 4.60 -21.76 5.39
CA ILE A 218 5.08 -20.99 6.54
C ILE A 218 3.93 -20.27 7.27
N LEU A 219 3.01 -19.65 6.53
CA LEU A 219 1.86 -18.97 7.15
C LEU A 219 0.95 -19.94 7.91
N TRP A 220 0.76 -21.17 7.42
CA TRP A 220 0.05 -22.21 8.16
C TRP A 220 0.76 -22.61 9.46
N ALA A 221 2.10 -22.68 9.45
CA ALA A 221 2.87 -22.94 10.67
C ALA A 221 2.76 -21.78 11.68
N VAL A 222 2.81 -20.53 11.22
CA VAL A 222 2.57 -19.35 12.06
C VAL A 222 1.14 -19.35 12.64
N ARG A 223 0.15 -19.72 11.82
CA ARG A 223 -1.24 -19.86 12.27
C ARG A 223 -1.35 -20.84 13.44
N ALA A 224 -0.67 -21.98 13.34
CA ALA A 224 -0.65 -22.98 14.40
C ALA A 224 -0.07 -22.41 15.70
N GLU A 225 1.01 -21.65 15.62
CA GLU A 225 1.59 -20.98 16.78
C GLU A 225 0.60 -20.03 17.45
N VAL A 226 -0.03 -19.15 16.65
CA VAL A 226 -1.02 -18.18 17.16
C VAL A 226 -2.20 -18.90 17.83
N LEU A 227 -2.66 -20.00 17.25
CA LEU A 227 -3.74 -20.82 17.81
C LEU A 227 -3.36 -21.47 19.14
N LEU A 228 -2.12 -21.94 19.29
CA LEU A 228 -1.63 -22.43 20.58
C LEU A 228 -1.61 -21.32 21.63
N SER A 229 -1.19 -20.12 21.26
CA SER A 229 -1.26 -18.95 22.17
C SER A 229 -2.69 -18.57 22.56
N LEU A 230 -3.70 -19.00 21.79
CA LEU A 230 -5.12 -18.89 22.10
C LEU A 230 -5.70 -20.16 22.77
N ASN A 231 -4.87 -21.13 23.16
CA ASN A 231 -5.26 -22.44 23.71
C ASN A 231 -6.17 -23.28 22.78
N LYS A 232 -6.11 -23.06 21.46
CA LYS A 232 -6.87 -23.79 20.44
C LYS A 232 -6.02 -24.92 19.84
N LYS A 233 -5.75 -25.94 20.65
CA LYS A 233 -4.77 -26.99 20.33
C LYS A 233 -5.13 -27.83 19.10
N GLU A 234 -6.38 -28.26 18.97
CA GLU A 234 -6.82 -29.08 17.82
C GLU A 234 -6.71 -28.31 16.50
N ASP A 235 -7.11 -27.03 16.49
CA ASP A 235 -6.98 -26.17 15.31
C ASP A 235 -5.52 -25.92 14.93
N ALA A 236 -4.64 -25.83 15.94
CA ALA A 236 -3.20 -25.70 15.72
C ALA A 236 -2.62 -26.95 15.03
N ILE A 237 -3.01 -28.15 15.47
CA ILE A 237 -2.60 -29.42 14.84
C ILE A 237 -3.07 -29.48 13.39
N ASN A 238 -4.32 -29.11 13.12
CA ASN A 238 -4.86 -29.07 11.76
C ASN A 238 -4.09 -28.07 10.88
N SER A 239 -3.70 -26.93 11.43
CA SER A 239 -2.88 -25.94 10.74
C SER A 239 -1.47 -26.48 10.41
N LEU A 240 -0.83 -27.21 11.33
CA LEU A 240 0.45 -27.88 11.07
C LEU A 240 0.35 -28.99 10.01
N ARG A 241 -0.75 -29.77 10.00
CA ARG A 241 -0.99 -30.78 8.96
C ARG A 241 -1.08 -30.14 7.58
N GLN A 242 -1.78 -29.00 7.50
CA GLN A 242 -1.88 -28.25 6.25
C GLN A 242 -0.53 -27.66 5.83
N ALA A 243 0.25 -27.12 6.78
CA ALA A 243 1.63 -26.67 6.53
C ALA A 243 2.50 -27.81 5.96
N LYS A 244 2.49 -28.99 6.60
CA LYS A 244 3.21 -30.19 6.14
C LYS A 244 2.79 -30.60 4.73
N LYS A 245 1.48 -30.67 4.48
CA LYS A 245 0.93 -31.09 3.18
C LYS A 245 1.44 -30.18 2.06
N ILE A 246 1.34 -28.87 2.22
CA ILE A 246 1.77 -27.91 1.19
C ILE A 246 3.29 -27.95 1.02
N ALA A 247 4.04 -28.01 2.12
CA ALA A 247 5.49 -28.07 2.08
C ALA A 247 6.00 -29.31 1.34
N LEU A 248 5.47 -30.51 1.63
CA LEU A 248 5.85 -31.73 0.92
C LEU A 248 5.55 -31.63 -0.58
N LEU A 249 4.38 -31.11 -0.95
CA LEU A 249 4.00 -30.96 -2.35
C LEU A 249 4.88 -29.95 -3.10
N PHE A 250 5.40 -28.93 -2.41
CA PHE A 250 6.39 -28.01 -2.98
C PHE A 250 7.76 -28.67 -3.10
N ASP A 251 8.21 -29.37 -2.06
CA ASP A 251 9.54 -30.00 -2.00
C ASP A 251 9.70 -31.15 -3.00
N GLU A 252 8.61 -31.82 -3.41
CA GLU A 252 8.61 -32.83 -4.48
C GLU A 252 8.96 -32.25 -5.87
N ALA A 253 8.59 -30.99 -6.13
CA ALA A 253 8.80 -30.34 -7.42
C ALA A 253 8.94 -28.81 -7.24
N PRO A 254 10.04 -28.34 -6.64
CA PRO A 254 10.20 -26.94 -6.29
C PRO A 254 10.28 -26.07 -7.53
N SER A 255 9.57 -24.95 -7.51
CA SER A 255 9.56 -23.98 -8.60
C SER A 255 9.67 -22.57 -8.06
N TYR A 256 10.83 -21.95 -8.31
CA TYR A 256 11.12 -20.56 -7.95
C TYR A 256 10.82 -19.58 -9.10
N ASP A 257 10.39 -20.07 -10.26
CA ASP A 257 10.03 -19.26 -11.42
C ASP A 257 8.67 -18.56 -11.21
N ALA A 258 8.65 -17.24 -11.40
CA ALA A 258 7.45 -16.42 -11.37
C ALA A 258 6.44 -16.78 -12.47
N SER A 259 6.85 -17.46 -13.55
CA SER A 259 5.94 -17.93 -14.62
C SER A 259 4.83 -18.86 -14.12
N ASN A 260 5.02 -19.46 -12.95
CA ASN A 260 4.03 -20.35 -12.34
C ASN A 260 3.05 -19.62 -11.40
N ILE A 261 3.15 -18.28 -11.30
CA ILE A 261 2.21 -17.43 -10.58
C ILE A 261 1.08 -17.02 -11.54
N ARG A 262 -0.16 -17.15 -11.08
CA ARG A 262 -1.35 -16.76 -11.84
C ARG A 262 -1.32 -15.25 -12.11
N PHE A 263 -1.75 -14.86 -13.31
CA PHE A 263 -1.73 -13.48 -13.81
C PHE A 263 -0.34 -12.90 -14.10
N PHE A 264 0.74 -13.65 -13.87
CA PHE A 264 2.07 -13.25 -14.31
C PHE A 264 2.27 -13.60 -15.78
N SER A 265 2.42 -12.57 -16.62
CA SER A 265 2.73 -12.71 -18.04
C SER A 265 3.78 -11.66 -18.40
N CYS A 266 5.03 -11.98 -18.10
CA CYS A 266 6.18 -11.17 -18.45
C CYS A 266 7.21 -12.05 -19.14
N GLY A 267 7.76 -11.58 -20.27
CA GLY A 267 8.84 -12.27 -20.98
C GLY A 267 10.20 -12.18 -20.27
N THR A 268 10.26 -11.46 -19.14
CA THR A 268 11.48 -11.37 -18.32
C THR A 268 11.45 -12.47 -17.27
N PRO A 269 12.48 -13.34 -17.21
CA PRO A 269 12.61 -14.32 -16.14
C PRO A 269 12.64 -13.61 -14.79
N ALA A 270 11.84 -14.08 -13.84
CA ALA A 270 11.85 -13.60 -12.47
C ALA A 270 11.89 -14.80 -11.53
N THR A 271 12.83 -14.76 -10.58
CA THR A 271 13.08 -15.86 -9.64
C THR A 271 12.92 -15.35 -8.22
N ALA A 272 12.21 -16.12 -7.40
CA ALA A 272 12.04 -15.83 -5.99
C ALA A 272 13.24 -16.35 -5.16
N PHE A 273 13.60 -15.59 -4.13
CA PHE A 273 14.64 -15.93 -3.16
C PHE A 273 14.16 -15.62 -1.75
N ASP A 274 14.63 -16.39 -0.78
CA ASP A 274 14.23 -16.30 0.62
C ASP A 274 15.31 -16.79 1.57
N ASP A 275 15.12 -16.48 2.86
CA ASP A 275 15.99 -16.87 3.98
C ASP A 275 15.35 -17.93 4.89
N LEU A 276 14.32 -18.64 4.41
CA LEU A 276 13.60 -19.65 5.18
C LEU A 276 14.36 -20.99 5.20
N GLY A 277 15.16 -21.27 4.18
CA GLY A 277 15.98 -22.47 4.05
C GLY A 277 15.84 -23.12 2.67
N GLU A 278 16.55 -24.22 2.45
CA GLU A 278 16.61 -24.88 1.12
C GLU A 278 15.27 -25.46 0.66
N THR A 279 14.48 -26.00 1.61
CA THR A 279 13.17 -26.62 1.36
C THR A 279 12.07 -25.97 2.21
N ALA A 280 10.81 -26.19 1.84
CA ALA A 280 9.66 -25.70 2.59
C ALA A 280 9.55 -26.37 3.98
N ILE A 281 9.82 -27.69 4.08
CA ILE A 281 9.86 -28.38 5.38
C ILE A 281 10.96 -27.82 6.28
N ILE A 282 12.17 -27.58 5.75
CA ILE A 282 13.26 -26.93 6.52
C ILE A 282 12.83 -25.53 6.96
N GLY A 283 12.10 -24.80 6.11
CA GLY A 283 11.51 -23.51 6.47
C GLY A 283 10.60 -23.57 7.68
N ILE A 284 9.71 -24.58 7.74
CA ILE A 284 8.83 -24.80 8.90
C ILE A 284 9.66 -25.17 10.14
N ASP A 285 10.64 -26.07 10.01
CA ASP A 285 11.52 -26.47 11.10
C ASP A 285 12.26 -25.25 11.69
N ASN A 286 12.85 -24.40 10.84
CA ASN A 286 13.56 -23.19 11.24
C ASN A 286 12.65 -22.19 11.95
N LEU A 287 11.40 -22.04 11.48
CA LEU A 287 10.43 -21.16 12.12
C LEU A 287 10.08 -21.65 13.52
N ILE A 288 9.80 -22.94 13.68
CA ILE A 288 9.39 -23.51 14.96
C ILE A 288 10.53 -23.52 15.98
N LEU A 289 11.76 -23.81 15.54
CA LEU A 289 12.96 -23.78 16.38
C LEU A 289 13.23 -22.39 16.96
N LYS A 290 12.97 -21.32 16.20
CA LYS A 290 13.18 -19.93 16.65
C LYS A 290 12.26 -19.53 17.81
N HIS A 291 11.12 -20.20 18.01
CA HIS A 291 10.08 -19.72 18.92
C HIS A 291 10.18 -20.28 20.36
N GLU A 292 11.18 -21.11 20.69
CA GLU A 292 11.46 -21.68 22.03
C GLU A 292 10.24 -22.30 22.77
N LYS A 293 9.10 -22.47 22.09
CA LYS A 293 7.88 -23.08 22.64
C LYS A 293 7.98 -24.59 22.50
N ASN A 294 8.26 -25.25 23.62
CA ASN A 294 8.33 -26.72 23.70
C ASN A 294 7.06 -27.39 23.15
N GLU A 295 5.87 -26.83 23.43
CA GLU A 295 4.61 -27.42 22.98
C GLU A 295 4.44 -27.40 21.45
N LEU A 296 4.78 -26.31 20.76
CA LEU A 296 4.70 -26.23 19.30
C LEU A 296 5.67 -27.21 18.64
N SER A 297 6.88 -27.31 19.19
CA SER A 297 7.92 -28.23 18.73
C SER A 297 7.48 -29.70 18.87
N ASP A 298 6.86 -30.05 19.99
CA ASP A 298 6.36 -31.40 20.23
C ASP A 298 5.17 -31.75 19.32
N LEU A 299 4.24 -30.81 19.11
CA LEU A 299 3.14 -31.00 18.15
C LEU A 299 3.66 -31.18 16.74
N TRP A 300 4.64 -30.37 16.33
CA TRP A 300 5.24 -30.50 15.01
C TRP A 300 5.96 -31.82 14.82
N ARG A 301 6.70 -32.31 15.82
CA ARG A 301 7.31 -33.64 15.78
C ARG A 301 6.26 -34.73 15.53
N ARG A 302 5.16 -34.70 16.29
CA ARG A 302 4.04 -35.65 16.10
C ARG A 302 3.45 -35.58 14.70
N VAL A 303 3.16 -34.38 14.20
CA VAL A 303 2.60 -34.19 12.84
C VAL A 303 3.58 -34.63 11.76
N LYS A 304 4.89 -34.47 11.95
CA LYS A 304 5.90 -34.98 11.01
C LYS A 304 5.89 -36.51 10.95
N ASP A 305 5.72 -37.18 12.09
CA ASP A 305 5.70 -38.65 12.18
C ASP A 305 4.38 -39.27 11.67
N GLU A 306 3.30 -38.49 11.51
CA GLU A 306 2.05 -38.95 10.90
C GLU A 306 2.30 -39.41 9.44
N SER A 307 2.04 -40.69 9.15
CA SER A 307 2.10 -41.23 7.79
C SER A 307 1.12 -40.50 6.85
N GLN A 308 1.54 -40.26 5.59
CA GLN A 308 0.75 -39.52 4.57
C GLN A 308 -0.70 -40.02 4.39
N THR A 309 -0.99 -41.27 4.76
CA THR A 309 -2.29 -41.95 4.61
C THR A 309 -3.43 -41.37 5.46
N GLN A 310 -3.15 -40.56 6.48
CA GLN A 310 -4.18 -39.97 7.37
C GLN A 310 -4.60 -38.54 7.00
N ILE A 311 -4.02 -37.94 5.95
CA ILE A 311 -4.24 -36.52 5.57
C ILE A 311 -5.44 -36.35 4.60
N CYS A 312 -6.16 -37.43 4.29
CA CYS A 312 -7.30 -37.47 3.36
C CYS A 312 -8.63 -37.86 4.02
N GLN A 313 -8.76 -37.76 5.34
CA GLN A 313 -10.05 -37.89 6.05
C GLN A 313 -10.44 -36.56 6.68
#